data_AF-A0A6A7KDV7-F1
#
_entry.id   AF-A0A6A7KDV7-F1
#
_cell.length_a   1.000
_cell.length_b   1.000
_cell.length_c   1.000
_cell.angle_alpha   90.00
_cell.angle_beta   90.00
_cell.angle_gamma   90.00
#
_symmetry.space_group_name_H-M   'P 1'
#
loop_
_entity.id
_entity.type
_entity.pdbx_description
1 polymer ?
#
loop_
_entity_poly.entity_id
_entity_poly.type
_entity_poly.pdbx_seq_one_letter_code
_entity_poly.pdbx_strand_id
1 'polypeptide(L)'
;MKSRILAFLLVLLLALSLSTYQRDSVLVKINPNEELLSIVYYLAFGHDEFVIHRGKYISDVEKWFGAYKNHRAVEVLREYFKNAKRIPEKDYLLFVLDAYLLQFSEPPEMKRIYTEWQDQELDKIVDALREFSRDTNFIEFFRKHENYYSEDLEVYTSAIALLPPDEFMKSYMNSTKVRFEFHFPYLVCIHGHSFREKISETVIYGSGGMHPLVRRNPPQTYWGFLRAKDTVFGLPLNSVYVNNSEFDRVWILEFIYHELGHDLTSPKLGEYYGYKVRPLRYLEDTIEEDMPYLATYDIHFWGEATMIYESFADGWAYFALSRINKDYAELSLEMQKAWGEFWIEEVVELYEKYARIAVENNKPLDEYMLNILTELAQKVPEEKAKALYKERVPVTPLRALDDVVKEGEVLIVYGTQNPDKSGVDYDRKTAEIVRDYLQRFYSQWTGEIKVEVKSDLEVTDEDLKKDLILIGGPASNKVVDQLDEGFPLRFVFSNGTWILEKNAEFKNVRTFLITDQNIKEIEFTSKTYNSPLTSLIMAIQNPYRQDNYIIWIAGTDRYGTRRYKNPTYYLLSYQIYDGRVIEDGFYS
;
A
#
# COMPACT_ATOMS: atom_id res chain seq x y z
N MET A 1 12.09 42.30 -52.70
CA MET A 1 13.16 42.21 -51.68
C MET A 1 12.67 42.90 -50.41
N LYS A 2 12.70 42.19 -49.29
CA LYS A 2 12.60 42.68 -47.90
C LYS A 2 11.27 43.28 -47.41
N SER A 3 10.66 42.50 -46.52
CA SER A 3 10.02 42.90 -45.24
C SER A 3 8.58 42.39 -45.10
N ARG A 4 8.47 41.06 -44.94
CA ARG A 4 7.38 40.39 -44.22
C ARG A 4 7.95 39.90 -42.89
N ILE A 5 8.27 40.81 -41.97
CA ILE A 5 8.72 40.48 -40.62
C ILE A 5 8.17 41.59 -39.71
N LEU A 6 7.75 41.22 -38.50
CA LEU A 6 7.06 42.05 -37.48
C LEU A 6 5.56 42.28 -37.67
N ALA A 7 4.75 41.23 -37.49
CA ALA A 7 3.47 41.32 -36.77
C ALA A 7 2.88 39.94 -36.40
N PHE A 8 3.71 38.91 -36.25
CA PHE A 8 3.36 37.75 -35.42
C PHE A 8 4.13 37.93 -34.12
N LEU A 9 3.56 38.76 -33.24
CA LEU A 9 3.86 38.73 -31.83
C LEU A 9 3.65 37.29 -31.37
N LEU A 10 4.74 36.55 -31.28
CA LEU A 10 5.23 35.94 -30.04
C LEU A 10 4.14 35.47 -29.07
N VAL A 11 3.15 34.72 -29.56
CA VAL A 11 2.52 33.66 -28.78
C VAL A 11 3.36 32.40 -29.02
N LEU A 12 4.64 32.48 -28.65
CA LEU A 12 5.29 31.32 -28.05
C LEU A 12 4.64 31.21 -26.67
N LEU A 13 3.43 30.62 -26.66
CA LEU A 13 3.02 29.85 -25.51
C LEU A 13 4.15 28.84 -25.34
N LEU A 14 5.00 29.07 -24.34
CA LEU A 14 5.54 27.97 -23.55
C LEU A 14 4.34 27.06 -23.30
N ALA A 15 4.21 26.01 -24.09
CA ALA A 15 3.44 24.85 -23.68
C ALA A 15 4.20 24.37 -22.44
N LEU A 16 3.79 24.89 -21.27
CA LEU A 16 4.06 24.22 -20.02
C LEU A 16 3.51 22.83 -20.24
N SER A 17 4.42 21.85 -20.38
CA SER A 17 4.03 20.45 -20.46
C SER A 17 3.23 20.18 -19.20
N LEU A 18 1.93 19.87 -19.36
CA LEU A 18 1.05 19.60 -18.21
C LEU A 18 1.45 18.29 -17.52
N SER A 19 2.39 17.53 -18.11
CA SER A 19 2.98 16.31 -17.56
C SER A 19 4.05 16.54 -16.49
N THR A 20 4.46 17.78 -16.23
CA THR A 20 5.65 18.08 -15.41
C THR A 20 5.43 19.29 -14.52
N TYR A 21 5.81 19.19 -13.26
CA TYR A 21 5.97 20.30 -12.34
C TYR A 21 7.44 20.45 -11.95
N GLN A 22 7.94 21.68 -11.97
CA GLN A 22 9.31 21.99 -11.62
C GLN A 22 9.35 23.21 -10.70
N ARG A 23 9.88 22.99 -9.50
CA ARG A 23 10.39 23.99 -8.56
C ARG A 23 11.92 23.90 -8.58
N ASP A 24 12.65 24.98 -8.28
CA ASP A 24 14.11 25.12 -8.49
C ASP A 24 14.93 23.81 -8.41
N SER A 25 14.77 23.03 -7.34
CA SER A 25 15.43 21.73 -7.13
C SER A 25 14.49 20.53 -7.01
N VAL A 26 13.20 20.65 -7.36
CA VAL A 26 12.20 19.56 -7.25
C VAL A 26 11.48 19.35 -8.58
N LEU A 27 11.50 18.13 -9.09
CA LEU A 27 10.83 17.69 -10.30
C LEU A 27 9.78 16.63 -9.96
N VAL A 28 8.56 16.82 -10.48
CA VAL A 28 7.50 15.80 -10.46
C VAL A 28 7.02 15.60 -11.88
N LYS A 29 6.94 14.36 -12.34
CA LYS A 29 6.38 14.09 -13.66
C LYS A 29 5.73 12.72 -13.79
N ILE A 30 4.80 12.61 -14.74
CA ILE A 30 4.53 11.33 -15.38
C ILE A 30 5.68 11.05 -16.33
N ASN A 31 6.40 9.95 -16.11
CA ASN A 31 7.64 9.69 -16.83
C ASN A 31 7.36 9.01 -18.18
N PRO A 32 7.82 9.59 -19.31
CA PRO A 32 7.62 8.98 -20.62
C PRO A 32 8.26 7.59 -20.78
N ASN A 33 9.34 7.28 -20.05
CA ASN A 33 9.95 5.94 -20.09
C ASN A 33 9.02 4.89 -19.47
N GLU A 34 8.42 5.23 -18.33
CA GLU A 34 7.53 4.34 -17.57
C GLU A 34 6.19 4.16 -18.29
N GLU A 35 5.67 5.24 -18.91
CA GLU A 35 4.44 5.13 -19.70
C GLU A 35 4.66 4.34 -21.00
N LEU A 36 5.84 4.45 -21.62
CA LEU A 36 6.22 3.60 -22.75
C LEU A 36 6.27 2.12 -22.34
N LEU A 37 6.93 1.81 -21.21
CA LEU A 37 6.91 0.46 -20.63
C LEU A 37 5.48 -0.02 -20.37
N SER A 38 4.66 0.83 -19.74
CA SER A 38 3.28 0.52 -19.37
C SER A 38 2.40 0.19 -20.59
N ILE A 39 2.56 0.93 -21.69
CA ILE A 39 1.85 0.64 -22.94
C ILE A 39 2.31 -0.69 -23.54
N VAL A 40 3.63 -0.95 -23.61
CA VAL A 40 4.14 -2.22 -24.14
C VAL A 40 3.72 -3.39 -23.26
N TYR A 41 3.68 -3.21 -21.94
CA TYR A 41 3.17 -4.17 -20.97
C TYR A 41 1.69 -4.47 -21.21
N TYR A 42 0.86 -3.44 -21.37
CA TYR A 42 -0.56 -3.60 -21.71
C TYR A 42 -0.76 -4.35 -23.04
N LEU A 43 0.06 -4.09 -24.07
CA LEU A 43 -0.01 -4.85 -25.33
C LEU A 43 0.44 -6.32 -25.17
N ALA A 44 1.37 -6.57 -24.24
CA ALA A 44 1.86 -7.91 -23.95
C ALA A 44 0.82 -8.76 -23.21
N PHE A 45 0.16 -8.19 -22.19
CA PHE A 45 -0.63 -8.94 -21.20
C PHE A 45 -2.11 -8.52 -21.10
N GLY A 46 -2.55 -7.47 -21.80
CA GLY A 46 -3.92 -6.98 -21.79
C GLY A 46 -4.29 -6.36 -20.44
N HIS A 47 -5.50 -6.63 -19.96
CA HIS A 47 -5.98 -6.20 -18.64
C HIS A 47 -5.39 -7.08 -17.51
N ASP A 48 -4.07 -7.22 -17.46
CA ASP A 48 -3.37 -7.87 -16.34
C ASP A 48 -3.58 -7.05 -15.04
N GLU A 49 -3.31 -7.66 -13.89
CA GLU A 49 -3.67 -7.15 -12.55
C GLU A 49 -3.08 -5.75 -12.29
N PHE A 50 -1.86 -5.51 -12.78
CA PHE A 50 -1.15 -4.26 -12.63
C PHE A 50 -1.71 -3.11 -13.49
N VAL A 51 -2.56 -3.40 -14.48
CA VAL A 51 -3.11 -2.37 -15.37
C VAL A 51 -4.22 -1.58 -14.66
N ILE A 52 -4.05 -0.26 -14.60
CA ILE A 52 -5.02 0.66 -14.03
C ILE A 52 -6.13 0.92 -15.06
N HIS A 53 -7.39 0.84 -14.62
CA HIS A 53 -8.54 1.08 -15.50
C HIS A 53 -8.72 2.57 -15.81
N ARG A 54 -8.02 3.07 -16.83
CA ARG A 54 -8.05 4.49 -17.26
C ARG A 54 -9.16 4.82 -18.28
N GLY A 55 -10.22 4.01 -18.34
CA GLY A 55 -11.39 4.23 -19.19
C GLY A 55 -11.04 4.53 -20.66
N LYS A 56 -11.37 5.74 -21.13
CA LYS A 56 -11.14 6.16 -22.53
C LYS A 56 -9.65 6.12 -22.93
N TYR A 57 -8.72 6.36 -21.99
CA TYR A 57 -7.29 6.29 -22.29
C TYR A 57 -6.87 4.93 -22.84
N ILE A 58 -7.37 3.83 -22.25
CA ILE A 58 -7.11 2.46 -22.76
C ILE A 58 -7.64 2.29 -24.19
N SER A 59 -8.80 2.87 -24.50
CA SER A 59 -9.36 2.83 -25.85
C SER A 59 -8.47 3.57 -26.86
N ASP A 60 -7.87 4.69 -26.44
CA ASP A 60 -6.94 5.47 -27.26
C ASP A 60 -5.60 4.70 -27.44
N VAL A 61 -5.11 4.01 -26.39
CA VAL A 61 -3.95 3.10 -26.47
C VAL A 61 -4.20 1.97 -27.46
N GLU A 62 -5.32 1.25 -27.36
CA GLU A 62 -5.66 0.16 -28.29
C GLU A 62 -5.77 0.66 -29.74
N LYS A 63 -6.38 1.83 -29.94
CA LYS A 63 -6.53 2.42 -31.26
C LYS A 63 -5.19 2.81 -31.88
N TRP A 64 -4.27 3.37 -31.09
CA TRP A 64 -2.98 3.85 -31.57
C TRP A 64 -1.96 2.71 -31.74
N PHE A 65 -1.84 1.84 -30.73
CA PHE A 65 -0.77 0.85 -30.64
C PHE A 65 -1.22 -0.58 -30.90
N GLY A 66 -2.52 -0.86 -31.01
CA GLY A 66 -3.05 -2.24 -31.13
C GLY A 66 -2.53 -3.00 -32.36
N ALA A 67 -2.13 -2.32 -33.43
CA ALA A 67 -1.50 -2.93 -34.60
C ALA A 67 -0.08 -3.47 -34.33
N TYR A 68 0.54 -3.05 -33.23
CA TYR A 68 1.93 -3.37 -32.85
C TYR A 68 2.01 -4.48 -31.78
N LYS A 69 0.95 -5.27 -31.56
CA LYS A 69 0.93 -6.40 -30.60
C LYS A 69 1.96 -7.51 -30.89
N ASN A 70 2.51 -7.53 -32.10
CA ASN A 70 3.60 -8.43 -32.54
C ASN A 70 4.93 -7.69 -32.74
N HIS A 71 5.08 -6.48 -32.19
CA HIS A 71 6.33 -5.73 -32.27
C HIS A 71 7.39 -6.38 -31.36
N ARG A 72 8.68 -6.28 -31.74
CA ARG A 72 9.82 -6.83 -31.00
C ARG A 72 9.80 -6.51 -29.50
N ALA A 73 9.47 -5.26 -29.15
CA ALA A 73 9.33 -4.83 -27.74
C ALA A 73 8.33 -5.67 -26.94
N VAL A 74 7.18 -6.02 -27.54
CA VAL A 74 6.16 -6.85 -26.89
C VAL A 74 6.66 -8.28 -26.70
N GLU A 75 7.36 -8.82 -27.69
CA GLU A 75 7.92 -10.17 -27.63
C GLU A 75 9.04 -10.29 -26.59
N VAL A 76 9.97 -9.33 -26.58
CA VAL A 76 11.07 -9.27 -25.61
C VAL A 76 10.54 -9.10 -24.19
N LEU A 77 9.49 -8.29 -23.99
CA LEU A 77 8.86 -8.15 -22.68
C LEU A 77 8.17 -9.45 -22.24
N ARG A 78 7.42 -10.13 -23.13
CA ARG A 78 6.84 -11.45 -22.81
C ARG A 78 7.90 -12.47 -22.41
N GLU A 79 9.04 -12.46 -23.08
CA GLU A 79 10.17 -13.35 -22.78
C GLU A 79 10.79 -13.03 -21.41
N TYR A 80 10.94 -11.76 -21.04
CA TYR A 80 11.44 -11.36 -19.73
C TYR A 80 10.55 -11.85 -18.59
N PHE A 81 9.23 -11.77 -18.76
CA PHE A 81 8.25 -12.24 -17.77
C PHE A 81 7.90 -13.73 -17.86
N LYS A 82 8.48 -14.51 -18.79
CA LYS A 82 8.05 -15.90 -19.07
C LYS A 82 8.07 -16.82 -17.85
N ASN A 83 8.97 -16.56 -16.91
CA ASN A 83 9.20 -17.37 -15.72
C ASN A 83 8.48 -16.82 -14.48
N ALA A 84 7.93 -15.61 -14.54
CA ALA A 84 7.15 -15.03 -13.46
C ALA A 84 5.73 -15.61 -13.49
N LYS A 85 5.52 -16.67 -12.72
CA LYS A 85 4.26 -17.40 -12.64
C LYS A 85 3.33 -16.82 -11.58
N ARG A 86 3.90 -16.15 -10.59
CA ARG A 86 3.18 -15.54 -9.46
C ARG A 86 3.18 -14.01 -9.59
N ILE A 87 2.21 -13.38 -8.93
CA ILE A 87 2.07 -11.92 -8.95
C ILE A 87 3.28 -11.22 -8.27
N PRO A 88 3.80 -11.66 -7.10
CA PRO A 88 4.97 -11.03 -6.50
C PRO A 88 6.23 -11.12 -7.38
N GLU A 89 6.38 -12.21 -8.14
CA GLU A 89 7.49 -12.35 -9.10
C GLU A 89 7.36 -11.35 -10.25
N LYS A 90 6.14 -11.13 -10.76
CA LYS A 90 5.87 -10.10 -11.78
C LYS A 90 6.08 -8.69 -11.20
N ASP A 91 5.64 -8.44 -9.98
CA ASP A 91 5.81 -7.14 -9.29
C ASP A 91 7.30 -6.80 -9.19
N TYR A 92 8.12 -7.75 -8.70
CA TYR A 92 9.56 -7.60 -8.60
C TYR A 92 10.23 -7.33 -9.97
N LEU A 93 9.83 -8.06 -11.01
CA LEU A 93 10.37 -7.83 -12.36
C LEU A 93 9.95 -6.47 -12.96
N LEU A 94 8.72 -6.01 -12.67
CA LEU A 94 8.27 -4.66 -13.06
C LEU A 94 9.05 -3.57 -12.34
N PHE A 95 9.23 -3.71 -11.02
CA PHE A 95 10.06 -2.86 -10.18
C PHE A 95 11.49 -2.74 -10.74
N VAL A 96 12.15 -3.88 -11.01
CA VAL A 96 13.52 -3.89 -11.55
C VAL A 96 13.59 -3.19 -12.90
N LEU A 97 12.60 -3.37 -13.78
CA LEU A 97 12.57 -2.69 -15.07
C LEU A 97 12.39 -1.19 -14.94
N ASP A 98 11.51 -0.73 -14.06
CA ASP A 98 11.26 0.69 -13.82
C ASP A 98 12.51 1.40 -13.30
N ALA A 99 13.11 0.84 -12.24
CA ALA A 99 14.37 1.31 -11.68
C ALA A 99 15.48 1.36 -12.74
N TYR A 100 15.52 0.38 -13.65
CA TYR A 100 16.49 0.37 -14.74
C TYR A 100 16.23 1.49 -15.77
N LEU A 101 14.96 1.75 -16.10
CA LEU A 101 14.57 2.75 -17.10
C LEU A 101 14.83 4.18 -16.65
N LEU A 102 14.85 4.45 -15.34
CA LEU A 102 15.26 5.75 -14.81
C LEU A 102 16.71 6.12 -15.14
N GLN A 103 17.54 5.15 -15.56
CA GLN A 103 18.90 5.40 -16.01
C GLN A 103 19.02 6.01 -17.41
N PHE A 104 17.91 6.17 -18.13
CA PHE A 104 17.92 6.56 -19.53
C PHE A 104 17.22 7.89 -19.75
N SER A 105 17.68 8.63 -20.77
CA SER A 105 16.98 9.80 -21.27
C SER A 105 15.58 9.44 -21.75
N GLU A 106 14.74 10.45 -21.95
CA GLU A 106 13.40 10.23 -22.48
C GLU A 106 13.44 9.61 -23.90
N PRO A 107 12.35 8.96 -24.33
CA PRO A 107 12.22 8.45 -25.69
C PRO A 107 12.10 9.60 -26.70
N PRO A 108 12.40 9.38 -27.99
CA PRO A 108 12.82 8.13 -28.61
C PRO A 108 14.34 7.86 -28.54
N GLU A 109 15.12 8.71 -27.88
CA GLU A 109 16.57 8.52 -27.77
C GLU A 109 16.92 7.42 -26.78
N MET A 110 16.30 7.41 -25.60
CA MET A 110 16.58 6.46 -24.51
C MET A 110 18.08 6.17 -24.36
N LYS A 111 18.89 7.24 -24.29
CA LYS A 111 20.34 7.16 -24.10
C LYS A 111 20.63 7.01 -22.62
N ARG A 112 21.50 6.07 -22.27
CA ARG A 112 21.94 5.91 -20.89
C ARG A 112 22.58 7.21 -20.37
N ILE A 113 22.08 7.68 -19.24
CA ILE A 113 22.55 8.86 -18.50
C ILE A 113 23.43 8.43 -17.33
N TYR A 114 23.02 7.36 -16.61
CA TYR A 114 23.77 6.82 -15.47
C TYR A 114 24.41 5.47 -15.82
N THR A 115 25.64 5.27 -15.37
CA THR A 115 26.47 4.12 -15.75
C THR A 115 26.77 3.16 -14.61
N GLU A 116 26.20 3.40 -13.42
CA GLU A 116 26.48 2.60 -12.22
C GLU A 116 25.90 1.19 -12.33
N TRP A 117 24.75 1.02 -12.99
CA TRP A 117 24.11 -0.29 -13.18
C TRP A 117 23.92 -0.65 -14.65
N GLN A 118 24.59 -1.72 -15.09
CA GLN A 118 24.49 -2.26 -16.46
C GLN A 118 24.06 -3.73 -16.41
N ASP A 119 23.05 -4.07 -17.18
CA ASP A 119 22.52 -5.42 -17.33
C ASP A 119 22.20 -5.69 -18.81
N GLN A 120 22.79 -6.75 -19.36
CA GLN A 120 22.66 -7.05 -20.79
C GLN A 120 21.25 -7.50 -21.19
N GLU A 121 20.51 -8.15 -20.30
CA GLU A 121 19.12 -8.55 -20.59
C GLU A 121 18.21 -7.33 -20.54
N LEU A 122 18.37 -6.45 -19.55
CA LEU A 122 17.60 -5.22 -19.46
C LEU A 122 17.93 -4.24 -20.59
N ASP A 123 19.19 -4.15 -21.02
CA ASP A 123 19.59 -3.35 -22.20
C ASP A 123 18.85 -3.78 -23.47
N LYS A 124 18.64 -5.09 -23.68
CA LYS A 124 17.85 -5.58 -24.84
C LYS A 124 16.41 -5.08 -24.80
N ILE A 125 15.82 -4.98 -23.60
CA ILE A 125 14.47 -4.45 -23.40
C ILE A 125 14.46 -2.96 -23.73
N VAL A 126 15.39 -2.18 -23.20
CA VAL A 126 15.50 -0.74 -23.50
C VAL A 126 15.68 -0.47 -24.99
N ASP A 127 16.54 -1.25 -25.66
CA ASP A 127 16.72 -1.14 -27.11
C ASP A 127 15.42 -1.42 -27.87
N ALA A 128 14.66 -2.44 -27.46
CA ALA A 128 13.38 -2.76 -28.08
C ALA A 128 12.31 -1.68 -27.81
N LEU A 129 12.27 -1.09 -26.60
CA LEU A 129 11.40 0.04 -26.27
C LEU A 129 11.76 1.28 -27.09
N ARG A 130 13.06 1.54 -27.31
CA ARG A 130 13.54 2.64 -28.16
C ARG A 130 13.05 2.50 -29.59
N GLU A 131 13.13 1.29 -30.15
CA GLU A 131 12.58 0.97 -31.48
C GLU A 131 11.07 1.17 -31.52
N PHE A 132 10.34 0.61 -30.55
CA PHE A 132 8.89 0.77 -30.45
C PHE A 132 8.48 2.24 -30.41
N SER A 133 9.19 3.06 -29.62
CA SER A 133 8.91 4.49 -29.50
C SER A 133 8.98 5.21 -30.85
N ARG A 134 9.96 4.86 -31.68
CA ARG A 134 10.15 5.42 -33.03
C ARG A 134 9.11 4.91 -34.01
N ASP A 135 8.89 3.61 -34.05
CA ASP A 135 8.00 2.96 -35.02
C ASP A 135 6.53 3.32 -34.80
N THR A 136 6.18 3.68 -33.56
CA THR A 136 4.79 4.00 -33.17
C THR A 136 4.52 5.49 -32.97
N ASN A 137 5.54 6.35 -33.11
CA ASN A 137 5.46 7.77 -32.75
C ASN A 137 4.96 7.99 -31.32
N PHE A 138 5.48 7.22 -30.36
CA PHE A 138 5.03 7.23 -28.96
C PHE A 138 5.03 8.65 -28.34
N ILE A 139 6.05 9.47 -28.60
CA ILE A 139 6.11 10.83 -28.02
C ILE A 139 4.98 11.72 -28.54
N GLU A 140 4.50 11.51 -29.77
CA GLU A 140 3.32 12.23 -30.26
C GLU A 140 2.06 11.80 -29.51
N PHE A 141 1.90 10.49 -29.28
CA PHE A 141 0.82 9.96 -28.47
C PHE A 141 0.89 10.54 -27.04
N PHE A 142 2.03 10.45 -26.37
CA PHE A 142 2.21 10.92 -24.99
C PHE A 142 1.81 12.40 -24.84
N ARG A 143 2.31 13.27 -25.71
CA ARG A 143 1.99 14.72 -25.70
C ARG A 143 0.51 15.01 -25.98
N LYS A 144 -0.14 14.25 -26.86
CA LYS A 144 -1.57 14.40 -27.16
C LYS A 144 -2.47 13.99 -26.00
N HIS A 145 -1.95 13.22 -25.05
CA HIS A 145 -2.71 12.69 -23.92
C HIS A 145 -2.32 13.32 -22.57
N GLU A 146 -1.55 14.42 -22.55
CA GLU A 146 -1.16 15.10 -21.29
C GLU A 146 -2.34 15.47 -20.38
N ASN A 147 -3.51 15.76 -20.97
CA ASN A 147 -4.74 16.04 -20.20
C ASN A 147 -5.24 14.84 -19.37
N TYR A 148 -4.85 13.61 -19.70
CA TYR A 148 -5.17 12.43 -18.87
C TYR A 148 -4.34 12.38 -17.59
N TYR A 149 -3.15 12.97 -17.63
CA TYR A 149 -2.17 12.93 -16.54
C TYR A 149 -2.41 14.02 -15.48
N SER A 150 -3.17 15.06 -15.82
CA SER A 150 -3.26 16.27 -14.99
C SER A 150 -3.88 16.02 -13.62
N GLU A 151 -4.87 15.13 -13.51
CA GLU A 151 -5.50 14.79 -12.22
C GLU A 151 -4.48 14.16 -11.25
N ASP A 152 -3.69 13.20 -11.73
CA ASP A 152 -2.69 12.52 -10.91
C ASP A 152 -1.55 13.48 -10.55
N LEU A 153 -1.08 14.27 -11.52
CA LEU A 153 -0.06 15.27 -11.29
C LEU A 153 -0.48 16.36 -10.32
N GLU A 154 -1.74 16.79 -10.34
CA GLU A 154 -2.26 17.75 -9.36
C GLU A 154 -2.17 17.17 -7.95
N VAL A 155 -2.55 15.90 -7.75
CA VAL A 155 -2.40 15.22 -6.46
C VAL A 155 -0.93 15.14 -6.05
N TYR A 156 -0.04 14.67 -6.94
CA TYR A 156 1.39 14.54 -6.63
C TYR A 156 2.06 15.87 -6.29
N THR A 157 1.77 16.90 -7.06
CA THR A 157 2.39 18.22 -6.88
C THR A 157 1.84 18.95 -5.66
N SER A 158 0.54 18.81 -5.39
CA SER A 158 -0.07 19.37 -4.19
C SER A 158 0.35 18.64 -2.91
N ALA A 159 0.65 17.34 -2.98
CA ALA A 159 1.26 16.59 -1.88
C ALA A 159 2.65 17.15 -1.52
N ILE A 160 3.54 17.28 -2.50
CA ILE A 160 4.89 17.84 -2.30
C ILE A 160 4.83 19.28 -1.79
N ALA A 161 3.84 20.06 -2.20
CA ALA A 161 3.67 21.43 -1.70
C ALA A 161 3.36 21.48 -0.19
N LEU A 162 2.84 20.41 0.43
CA LEU A 162 2.62 20.35 1.87
C LEU A 162 3.94 20.31 2.65
N LEU A 163 4.94 19.59 2.14
CA LEU A 163 6.27 19.50 2.75
C LEU A 163 7.33 19.38 1.63
N PRO A 164 7.86 20.52 1.14
CA PRO A 164 8.84 20.50 0.06
C PRO A 164 10.16 19.85 0.53
N PRO A 165 10.68 18.82 -0.17
CA PRO A 165 11.86 18.08 0.28
C PRO A 165 13.15 18.92 0.26
N ASP A 166 13.23 19.90 -0.66
CA ASP A 166 14.33 20.87 -0.75
C ASP A 166 14.41 21.81 0.47
N GLU A 167 13.29 22.08 1.12
CA GLU A 167 13.24 22.84 2.36
C GLU A 167 13.42 21.94 3.58
N PHE A 168 12.65 20.85 3.65
CA PHE A 168 12.60 19.99 4.82
C PHE A 168 13.91 19.22 5.04
N MET A 169 14.45 18.57 4.01
CA MET A 169 15.61 17.69 4.17
C MET A 169 16.93 18.44 4.35
N LYS A 170 16.98 19.73 4.02
CA LYS A 170 18.19 20.57 4.06
C LYS A 170 18.92 20.53 5.40
N SER A 171 18.18 20.43 6.51
CA SER A 171 18.73 20.41 7.86
C SER A 171 19.29 19.05 8.29
N TYR A 172 19.06 18.01 7.49
CA TYR A 172 19.37 16.61 7.84
C TYR A 172 20.36 15.96 6.89
N MET A 173 20.73 16.65 5.81
CA MET A 173 21.54 16.10 4.74
C MET A 173 22.96 16.68 4.70
N ASN A 174 23.88 15.88 4.17
CA ASN A 174 25.29 16.25 4.02
C ASN A 174 25.55 17.08 2.75
N SER A 175 24.78 16.85 1.67
CA SER A 175 24.99 17.52 0.39
C SER A 175 24.16 18.80 0.26
N THR A 176 24.80 19.88 -0.20
CA THR A 176 24.13 21.15 -0.54
C THR A 176 23.72 21.25 -2.00
N LYS A 177 24.15 20.29 -2.84
CA LYS A 177 23.80 20.19 -4.27
C LYS A 177 22.92 18.98 -4.49
N VAL A 178 21.66 19.09 -4.09
CA VAL A 178 20.66 18.02 -4.28
C VAL A 178 19.53 18.49 -5.18
N ARG A 179 19.12 17.60 -6.08
CA ARG A 179 17.87 17.69 -6.84
C ARG A 179 16.96 16.55 -6.41
N PHE A 180 15.67 16.83 -6.29
CA PHE A 180 14.64 15.86 -6.00
C PHE A 180 13.87 15.53 -7.28
N GLU A 181 13.67 14.25 -7.58
CA GLU A 181 12.94 13.81 -8.77
C GLU A 181 11.95 12.70 -8.44
N PHE A 182 10.68 12.94 -8.70
CA PHE A 182 9.61 11.98 -8.45
C PHE A 182 8.95 11.63 -9.79
N HIS A 183 9.10 10.37 -10.17
CA HIS A 183 8.63 9.82 -11.42
C HIS A 183 7.48 8.86 -11.13
N PHE A 184 6.36 9.05 -11.82
CA PHE A 184 5.16 8.26 -11.60
C PHE A 184 4.70 7.59 -12.90
N PRO A 185 4.33 6.30 -12.86
CA PRO A 185 3.71 5.63 -13.97
C PRO A 185 2.22 5.98 -14.03
N TYR A 186 1.62 5.91 -15.23
CA TYR A 186 0.21 6.28 -15.40
C TYR A 186 -0.68 5.06 -15.68
N LEU A 187 -0.34 4.22 -16.66
CA LEU A 187 -1.18 3.10 -17.08
C LEU A 187 -0.98 1.82 -16.26
N VAL A 188 0.23 1.52 -15.80
CA VAL A 188 0.55 0.33 -14.99
C VAL A 188 0.93 0.76 -13.57
N CYS A 189 0.38 0.06 -12.58
CA CYS A 189 0.77 0.17 -11.18
C CYS A 189 2.10 -0.57 -11.00
N ILE A 190 3.18 0.17 -10.78
CA ILE A 190 4.53 -0.37 -10.57
C ILE A 190 4.91 -0.11 -9.13
N HIS A 191 5.50 -1.10 -8.47
CA HIS A 191 6.01 -0.97 -7.12
C HIS A 191 6.94 0.22 -6.96
N GLY A 192 6.64 1.05 -5.97
CA GLY A 192 7.40 2.25 -5.66
C GLY A 192 8.80 1.94 -5.16
N HIS A 193 9.78 2.76 -5.53
CA HIS A 193 11.15 2.55 -5.10
C HIS A 193 11.97 3.82 -5.13
N SER A 194 13.02 3.86 -4.31
CA SER A 194 13.93 5.00 -4.26
C SER A 194 14.72 5.14 -5.57
N PHE A 195 15.07 6.38 -5.88
CA PHE A 195 15.85 6.74 -7.05
C PHE A 195 17.01 7.65 -6.65
N ARG A 196 18.20 7.06 -6.60
CA ARG A 196 19.43 7.72 -6.17
C ARG A 196 20.49 7.69 -7.23
N GLU A 197 20.90 8.87 -7.71
CA GLU A 197 21.91 9.00 -8.75
C GLU A 197 22.84 10.18 -8.51
N LYS A 198 23.99 10.20 -9.19
CA LYS A 198 24.96 11.29 -9.08
C LYS A 198 25.42 11.78 -10.44
N ILE A 199 25.20 13.07 -10.70
CA ILE A 199 25.72 13.77 -11.89
C ILE A 199 26.74 14.80 -11.46
N SER A 200 28.02 14.54 -11.76
CA SER A 200 29.12 15.43 -11.37
C SER A 200 29.13 15.68 -9.86
N GLU A 201 28.77 16.89 -9.40
CA GLU A 201 28.69 17.26 -7.98
C GLU A 201 27.25 17.29 -7.44
N THR A 202 26.24 17.09 -8.30
CA THR A 202 24.83 17.06 -7.89
C THR A 202 24.38 15.64 -7.60
N VAL A 203 23.75 15.45 -6.45
CA VAL A 203 23.10 14.19 -6.06
C VAL A 203 21.60 14.31 -6.38
N ILE A 204 21.01 13.27 -6.92
CA ILE A 204 19.58 13.16 -7.18
C ILE A 204 19.00 12.19 -6.17
N TYR A 205 18.00 12.64 -5.42
CA TYR A 205 17.16 11.84 -4.52
C TYR A 205 15.74 11.82 -5.06
N GLY A 206 14.97 10.80 -4.74
CA GLY A 206 13.67 10.68 -5.39
C GLY A 206 13.05 9.31 -5.36
N SER A 207 12.05 9.14 -6.21
CA SER A 207 11.39 7.85 -6.38
C SER A 207 10.93 7.60 -7.81
N GLY A 208 10.83 6.32 -8.15
CA GLY A 208 10.08 5.77 -9.28
C GLY A 208 8.88 4.95 -8.80
N GLY A 209 8.02 4.56 -9.73
CA GLY A 209 6.81 3.80 -9.42
C GLY A 209 5.72 4.60 -8.70
N MET A 210 4.81 3.88 -8.05
CA MET A 210 3.74 4.45 -7.21
C MET A 210 3.52 3.54 -6.01
N HIS A 211 2.84 3.99 -4.96
CA HIS A 211 2.51 3.12 -3.83
C HIS A 211 1.48 2.05 -4.25
N PRO A 212 1.85 0.78 -4.50
CA PRO A 212 0.87 -0.20 -4.97
C PRO A 212 0.23 -0.93 -3.78
N LEU A 213 0.88 -0.94 -2.60
CA LEU A 213 0.70 -1.93 -1.55
C LEU A 213 -0.56 -1.70 -0.73
N VAL A 214 -1.66 -2.25 -1.23
CA VAL A 214 -2.95 -2.28 -0.52
C VAL A 214 -2.83 -3.00 0.83
N ARG A 215 -1.86 -3.90 0.99
CA ARG A 215 -1.68 -4.64 2.24
C ARG A 215 -0.90 -3.93 3.31
N ARG A 216 -0.12 -2.88 2.98
CA ARG A 216 0.63 -2.10 3.95
C ARG A 216 -0.13 -0.84 4.36
N ASN A 217 -0.68 -0.15 3.36
CA ASN A 217 -1.57 0.99 3.57
C ASN A 217 -2.72 0.94 2.57
N PRO A 218 -3.85 0.29 2.93
CA PRO A 218 -5.00 0.18 2.03
C PRO A 218 -5.57 1.55 1.69
N PRO A 219 -5.80 1.87 0.40
CA PRO A 219 -6.35 3.16 0.04
C PRO A 219 -7.77 3.30 0.58
N GLN A 220 -8.03 4.44 1.21
CA GLN A 220 -9.36 4.74 1.76
C GLN A 220 -10.03 5.91 1.07
N THR A 221 -9.42 6.42 0.01
CA THR A 221 -9.97 7.47 -0.83
C THR A 221 -10.44 6.89 -2.15
N TYR A 222 -11.40 7.56 -2.79
CA TYR A 222 -11.84 7.16 -4.13
C TYR A 222 -10.69 7.23 -5.14
N TRP A 223 -9.83 8.25 -5.05
CA TRP A 223 -8.68 8.41 -5.94
C TRP A 223 -7.69 7.25 -5.77
N GLY A 224 -7.34 6.89 -4.53
CA GLY A 224 -6.47 5.74 -4.24
C GLY A 224 -7.09 4.40 -4.64
N PHE A 225 -8.40 4.20 -4.39
CA PHE A 225 -9.13 2.98 -4.78
C PHE A 225 -9.06 2.71 -6.28
N LEU A 226 -9.07 3.75 -7.12
CA LEU A 226 -8.98 3.60 -8.57
C LEU A 226 -7.57 3.22 -9.07
N ARG A 227 -6.53 3.39 -8.25
CA ARG A 227 -5.12 3.34 -8.67
C ARG A 227 -4.33 2.20 -8.02
N ALA A 228 -4.58 1.93 -6.74
CA ALA A 228 -3.90 0.86 -6.03
C ALA A 228 -4.28 -0.52 -6.56
N LYS A 229 -3.33 -1.45 -6.52
CA LYS A 229 -3.50 -2.83 -6.99
C LYS A 229 -2.92 -3.79 -5.98
N ASP A 230 -3.58 -4.92 -5.79
CA ASP A 230 -2.99 -5.99 -5.00
C ASP A 230 -1.85 -6.66 -5.81
N THR A 231 -0.62 -6.25 -5.55
CA THR A 231 0.58 -6.79 -6.22
C THR A 231 1.11 -8.09 -5.62
N VAL A 232 0.37 -8.71 -4.69
CA VAL A 232 0.76 -9.99 -4.09
C VAL A 232 -0.15 -11.13 -4.55
N PHE A 233 -1.48 -10.93 -4.56
CA PHE A 233 -2.46 -11.97 -4.90
C PHE A 233 -3.51 -11.52 -5.95
N GLY A 234 -3.51 -10.24 -6.33
CA GLY A 234 -4.44 -9.68 -7.33
C GLY A 234 -5.91 -9.74 -6.90
N LEU A 235 -6.16 -9.63 -5.60
CA LEU A 235 -7.51 -9.64 -5.08
C LEU A 235 -8.14 -8.24 -5.19
N PRO A 236 -9.44 -8.16 -5.54
CA PRO A 236 -10.09 -6.89 -5.74
C PRO A 236 -10.32 -6.16 -4.42
N LEU A 237 -10.25 -4.84 -4.46
CA LEU A 237 -10.54 -3.99 -3.32
C LEU A 237 -12.05 -3.91 -3.05
N ASN A 238 -12.39 -3.79 -1.77
CA ASN A 238 -13.73 -3.47 -1.32
C ASN A 238 -14.02 -2.00 -1.62
N SER A 239 -15.26 -1.72 -2.02
CA SER A 239 -15.72 -0.36 -2.31
C SER A 239 -16.08 0.38 -1.02
N VAL A 240 -15.08 0.59 -0.17
CA VAL A 240 -15.16 1.34 1.09
C VAL A 240 -14.12 2.45 1.01
N TYR A 241 -14.59 3.66 0.70
CA TYR A 241 -13.74 4.82 0.52
C TYR A 241 -14.52 6.10 0.83
N VAL A 242 -13.78 7.16 1.15
CA VAL A 242 -14.26 8.54 1.24
C VAL A 242 -13.75 9.36 0.06
N ASN A 243 -14.29 10.54 -0.16
CA ASN A 243 -13.70 11.51 -1.08
C ASN A 243 -12.95 12.55 -0.25
N ASN A 244 -11.65 12.34 -0.03
CA ASN A 244 -10.82 13.18 0.83
C ASN A 244 -9.49 13.47 0.14
N SER A 245 -9.39 14.66 -0.44
CA SER A 245 -8.18 15.12 -1.13
C SER A 245 -7.03 15.47 -0.17
N GLU A 246 -7.28 15.69 1.11
CA GLU A 246 -6.20 15.79 2.11
C GLU A 246 -5.54 14.43 2.31
N PHE A 247 -6.33 13.36 2.43
CA PHE A 247 -5.81 12.01 2.55
C PHE A 247 -5.03 11.60 1.28
N ASP A 248 -5.54 11.87 0.08
CA ASP A 248 -4.80 11.63 -1.17
C ASP A 248 -3.39 12.26 -1.14
N ARG A 249 -3.29 13.49 -0.64
CA ARG A 249 -2.02 14.21 -0.56
C ARG A 249 -1.08 13.63 0.49
N VAL A 250 -1.55 13.32 1.70
CA VAL A 250 -0.68 12.76 2.74
C VAL A 250 -0.28 11.32 2.46
N TRP A 251 -1.11 10.55 1.73
CA TRP A 251 -0.77 9.20 1.28
C TRP A 251 0.35 9.21 0.24
N ILE A 252 0.31 10.13 -0.72
CA ILE A 252 1.44 10.32 -1.65
C ILE A 252 2.67 10.87 -0.94
N LEU A 253 2.49 11.78 0.02
CA LEU A 253 3.59 12.34 0.77
C LEU A 253 4.29 11.26 1.62
N GLU A 254 3.52 10.31 2.17
CA GLU A 254 4.07 9.15 2.86
C GLU A 254 4.96 8.32 1.95
N PHE A 255 4.46 7.94 0.77
CA PHE A 255 5.26 7.24 -0.23
C PHE A 255 6.56 7.99 -0.54
N ILE A 256 6.47 9.28 -0.86
CA ILE A 256 7.64 10.10 -1.18
C ILE A 256 8.66 10.11 -0.04
N TYR A 257 8.20 10.34 1.19
CA TYR A 257 9.11 10.41 2.32
C TYR A 257 9.63 9.04 2.75
N HIS A 258 8.87 7.97 2.57
CA HIS A 258 9.36 6.60 2.72
C HIS A 258 10.56 6.37 1.78
N GLU A 259 10.42 6.64 0.49
CA GLU A 259 11.51 6.45 -0.48
C GLU A 259 12.74 7.34 -0.21
N LEU A 260 12.50 8.61 0.16
CA LEU A 260 13.60 9.50 0.60
C LEU A 260 14.26 9.03 1.90
N GLY A 261 13.56 8.24 2.70
CA GLY A 261 14.10 7.58 3.89
C GLY A 261 15.15 6.55 3.52
N HIS A 262 14.92 5.76 2.47
CA HIS A 262 15.94 4.86 1.93
C HIS A 262 17.17 5.64 1.43
N ASP A 263 16.97 6.75 0.71
CA ASP A 263 18.07 7.60 0.21
C ASP A 263 18.97 8.12 1.35
N LEU A 264 18.34 8.47 2.48
CA LEU A 264 19.01 9.06 3.64
C LEU A 264 19.73 8.01 4.49
N THR A 265 19.19 6.79 4.60
CA THR A 265 19.58 5.83 5.64
C THR A 265 20.30 4.61 5.09
N SER A 266 19.84 4.06 3.96
CA SER A 266 20.32 2.79 3.41
C SER A 266 21.83 2.74 3.17
N PRO A 267 22.52 3.81 2.71
CA PRO A 267 23.97 3.78 2.56
C PRO A 267 24.70 3.45 3.88
N LYS A 268 24.25 4.05 5.00
CA LYS A 268 24.85 3.81 6.32
C LYS A 268 24.42 2.49 6.94
N LEU A 269 23.17 2.08 6.74
CA LEU A 269 22.72 0.74 7.13
C LEU A 269 23.56 -0.34 6.42
N GLY A 270 23.84 -0.16 5.14
CA GLY A 270 24.72 -1.03 4.36
C GLY A 270 26.16 -1.08 4.89
N GLU A 271 26.74 0.06 5.26
CA GLU A 271 28.05 0.12 5.93
C GLU A 271 28.07 -0.69 7.25
N TYR A 272 26.94 -0.73 7.95
CA TYR A 272 26.82 -1.37 9.27
C TYR A 272 26.18 -2.76 9.22
N TYR A 273 25.98 -3.31 8.01
CA TYR A 273 25.17 -4.50 7.80
C TYR A 273 25.61 -5.66 8.68
N GLY A 274 26.88 -6.06 8.59
CA GLY A 274 27.37 -7.28 9.22
C GLY A 274 27.42 -7.27 10.75
N TYR A 275 27.39 -6.11 11.40
CA TYR A 275 27.63 -6.00 12.85
C TYR A 275 26.59 -5.18 13.63
N LYS A 276 25.63 -4.53 12.95
CA LYS A 276 24.52 -3.83 13.60
C LYS A 276 23.16 -4.11 13.00
N VAL A 277 23.06 -4.22 11.67
CA VAL A 277 21.77 -4.50 11.01
C VAL A 277 21.43 -5.99 11.06
N ARG A 278 22.32 -6.85 10.55
CA ARG A 278 22.12 -8.31 10.55
C ARG A 278 21.85 -8.91 11.94
N PRO A 279 22.50 -8.44 13.03
CA PRO A 279 22.14 -8.89 14.38
C PRO A 279 20.71 -8.58 14.84
N LEU A 280 19.99 -7.67 14.18
CA LEU A 280 18.58 -7.36 14.46
C LEU A 280 17.60 -8.29 13.74
N ARG A 281 18.09 -9.31 13.02
CA ARG A 281 17.29 -10.29 12.28
C ARG A 281 16.19 -10.96 13.13
N TYR A 282 16.40 -11.10 14.44
CA TYR A 282 15.40 -11.67 15.35
C TYR A 282 14.06 -10.89 15.36
N LEU A 283 14.07 -9.61 14.98
CA LEU A 283 12.86 -8.81 14.82
C LEU A 283 11.99 -9.35 13.69
N GLU A 284 12.61 -9.64 12.54
CA GLU A 284 11.96 -10.21 11.37
C GLU A 284 11.59 -11.69 11.58
N ASP A 285 12.47 -12.47 12.23
CA ASP A 285 12.17 -13.86 12.62
C ASP A 285 10.89 -13.95 13.47
N THR A 286 10.67 -12.98 14.36
CA THR A 286 9.48 -12.94 15.21
C THR A 286 8.20 -12.74 14.38
N ILE A 287 8.27 -11.96 13.30
CA ILE A 287 7.15 -11.78 12.37
C ILE A 287 6.94 -13.07 11.56
N GLU A 288 7.99 -13.65 11.01
CA GLU A 288 7.92 -14.87 10.19
C GLU A 288 7.34 -16.08 10.94
N GLU A 289 7.61 -16.19 12.24
CA GLU A 289 7.03 -17.22 13.09
C GLU A 289 5.50 -17.06 13.27
N ASP A 290 4.99 -15.83 13.37
CA ASP A 290 3.58 -15.53 13.63
C ASP A 290 2.76 -15.40 12.34
N MET A 291 3.31 -14.74 11.32
CA MET A 291 2.73 -14.44 10.01
C MET A 291 3.58 -15.00 8.85
N PRO A 292 3.71 -16.34 8.75
CA PRO A 292 4.56 -16.99 7.75
C PRO A 292 4.04 -16.82 6.32
N TYR A 293 2.74 -16.60 6.14
CA TYR A 293 2.14 -16.46 4.83
C TYR A 293 2.51 -15.12 4.22
N LEU A 294 2.29 -14.03 4.98
CA LEU A 294 2.72 -12.69 4.63
C LEU A 294 4.21 -12.68 4.24
N ALA A 295 5.08 -13.18 5.13
CA ALA A 295 6.52 -13.15 4.91
C ALA A 295 7.00 -13.98 3.71
N THR A 296 6.24 -15.00 3.29
CA THR A 296 6.58 -15.80 2.11
C THR A 296 6.38 -15.03 0.80
N TYR A 297 5.33 -14.21 0.70
CA TYR A 297 4.92 -13.58 -0.57
C TYR A 297 5.19 -12.09 -0.65
N ASP A 298 5.44 -11.44 0.49
CA ASP A 298 5.78 -10.04 0.53
C ASP A 298 7.30 -9.86 0.33
N ILE A 299 7.68 -9.10 -0.70
CA ILE A 299 9.07 -8.97 -1.15
C ILE A 299 9.99 -8.35 -0.09
N HIS A 300 9.42 -7.63 0.88
CA HIS A 300 10.18 -6.99 1.97
C HIS A 300 10.76 -8.00 2.97
N PHE A 301 10.32 -9.26 2.94
CA PHE A 301 10.85 -10.35 3.77
C PHE A 301 11.86 -11.24 3.02
N TRP A 302 12.14 -10.97 1.75
CA TRP A 302 12.99 -11.86 0.94
C TRP A 302 14.50 -11.68 1.20
N GLY A 303 14.90 -10.66 1.97
CA GLY A 303 16.28 -10.42 2.37
C GLY A 303 16.47 -10.56 3.88
N GLU A 304 17.65 -11.00 4.33
CA GLU A 304 17.91 -11.33 5.76
C GLU A 304 17.65 -10.18 6.76
N ALA A 305 17.54 -8.92 6.34
CA ALA A 305 17.24 -7.83 7.26
C ALA A 305 16.56 -6.67 6.54
N THR A 306 15.82 -6.96 5.46
CA THR A 306 15.21 -5.93 4.61
C THR A 306 14.18 -5.14 5.41
N MET A 307 13.43 -5.79 6.31
CA MET A 307 12.49 -5.11 7.22
C MET A 307 13.16 -4.05 8.10
N ILE A 308 14.46 -4.14 8.39
CA ILE A 308 15.16 -3.08 9.13
C ILE A 308 15.39 -1.85 8.24
N TYR A 309 15.63 -2.02 6.93
CA TYR A 309 15.74 -0.90 6.00
C TYR A 309 14.38 -0.23 5.80
N GLU A 310 13.31 -1.03 5.68
CA GLU A 310 11.93 -0.56 5.64
C GLU A 310 11.62 0.30 6.87
N SER A 311 11.76 -0.24 8.08
CA SER A 311 11.40 0.52 9.29
C SER A 311 12.13 1.84 9.45
N PHE A 312 13.36 1.98 8.91
CA PHE A 312 14.06 3.26 8.91
C PHE A 312 13.45 4.23 7.88
N ALA A 313 13.04 3.74 6.71
CA ALA A 313 12.26 4.51 5.75
C ALA A 313 10.90 4.94 6.34
N ASP A 314 10.17 4.04 7.00
CA ASP A 314 8.88 4.37 7.64
C ASP A 314 9.03 5.31 8.83
N GLY A 315 10.06 5.12 9.65
CA GLY A 315 10.37 6.04 10.74
C GLY A 315 10.65 7.45 10.23
N TRP A 316 11.32 7.57 9.08
CA TRP A 316 11.53 8.85 8.42
C TRP A 316 10.25 9.42 7.82
N ALA A 317 9.40 8.58 7.19
CA ALA A 317 8.09 8.98 6.68
C ALA A 317 7.20 9.51 7.81
N TYR A 318 7.07 8.77 8.92
CA TYR A 318 6.36 9.22 10.11
C TYR A 318 6.92 10.54 10.63
N PHE A 319 8.25 10.65 10.76
CA PHE A 319 8.90 11.88 11.22
C PHE A 319 8.54 13.08 10.32
N ALA A 320 8.51 12.90 9.00
CA ALA A 320 8.08 13.95 8.09
C ALA A 320 6.58 14.27 8.22
N LEU A 321 5.72 13.25 8.15
CA LEU A 321 4.26 13.38 8.12
C LEU A 321 3.66 13.94 9.42
N SER A 322 4.21 13.57 10.57
CA SER A 322 3.74 14.02 11.89
C SER A 322 3.79 15.55 12.06
N ARG A 323 4.56 16.26 11.22
CA ARG A 323 4.64 17.72 11.16
C ARG A 323 3.55 18.37 10.31
N ILE A 324 2.91 17.59 9.45
CA ILE A 324 1.85 18.02 8.54
C ILE A 324 0.49 17.56 9.06
N ASN A 325 0.36 16.28 9.35
CA ASN A 325 -0.85 15.67 9.86
C ASN A 325 -0.48 14.56 10.86
N LYS A 326 -0.50 14.91 12.14
CA LYS A 326 -0.15 13.99 13.22
C LYS A 326 -1.09 12.79 13.26
N ASP A 327 -2.40 13.01 13.18
CA ASP A 327 -3.38 11.93 13.29
C ASP A 327 -3.25 10.91 12.13
N TYR A 328 -2.88 11.38 10.93
CA TYR A 328 -2.53 10.49 9.83
C TYR A 328 -1.23 9.69 10.09
N ALA A 329 -0.18 10.36 10.58
CA ALA A 329 1.08 9.68 10.89
C ALA A 329 0.88 8.61 11.97
N GLU A 330 0.05 8.88 12.98
CA GLU A 330 -0.35 7.91 14.02
C GLU A 330 -1.16 6.74 13.45
N LEU A 331 -2.10 7.00 12.52
CA LEU A 331 -2.84 5.95 11.84
C LEU A 331 -1.89 5.02 11.05
N SER A 332 -0.98 5.60 10.27
CA SER A 332 0.04 4.84 9.53
C SER A 332 0.94 4.04 10.47
N LEU A 333 1.38 4.62 11.59
CA LEU A 333 2.20 3.93 12.59
C LEU A 333 1.50 2.66 13.13
N GLU A 334 0.21 2.74 13.43
CA GLU A 334 -0.56 1.56 13.87
C GLU A 334 -0.72 0.52 12.75
N MET A 335 -0.81 0.94 11.47
CA MET A 335 -0.79 0.01 10.34
C MET A 335 0.59 -0.68 10.19
N GLN A 336 1.70 0.02 10.40
CA GLN A 336 3.04 -0.61 10.39
C GLN A 336 3.18 -1.64 11.52
N LYS A 337 2.67 -1.32 12.72
CA LYS A 337 2.60 -2.29 13.82
C LYS A 337 1.74 -3.50 13.46
N ALA A 338 0.60 -3.29 12.81
CA ALA A 338 -0.28 -4.34 12.32
C ALA A 338 0.37 -5.23 11.25
N TRP A 339 1.28 -4.69 10.46
CA TRP A 339 2.09 -5.44 9.49
C TRP A 339 3.19 -6.27 10.14
N GLY A 340 3.43 -6.07 11.45
CA GLY A 340 4.37 -6.83 12.25
C GLY A 340 5.55 -6.01 12.76
N GLU A 341 5.73 -4.75 12.33
CA GLU A 341 6.86 -3.89 12.74
C GLU A 341 6.72 -3.38 14.17
N PHE A 342 6.71 -4.28 15.15
CA PHE A 342 6.46 -3.99 16.56
C PHE A 342 7.51 -3.11 17.25
N TRP A 343 8.58 -2.74 16.55
CA TRP A 343 9.67 -1.86 17.00
C TRP A 343 9.62 -0.46 16.37
N ILE A 344 8.63 -0.17 15.51
CA ILE A 344 8.57 1.08 14.76
C ILE A 344 8.46 2.32 15.68
N GLU A 345 7.78 2.20 16.81
CA GLU A 345 7.69 3.26 17.83
C GLU A 345 9.08 3.65 18.35
N GLU A 346 9.96 2.67 18.62
CA GLU A 346 11.34 2.95 19.03
C GLU A 346 12.12 3.65 17.93
N VAL A 347 11.94 3.25 16.67
CA VAL A 347 12.63 3.88 15.54
C VAL A 347 12.19 5.34 15.42
N VAL A 348 10.90 5.62 15.53
CA VAL A 348 10.34 6.98 15.54
C VAL A 348 10.91 7.82 16.69
N GLU A 349 10.89 7.32 17.92
CA GLU A 349 11.47 8.02 19.08
C GLU A 349 12.95 8.34 18.87
N LEU A 350 13.70 7.40 18.30
CA LEU A 350 15.12 7.57 18.02
C LEU A 350 15.34 8.57 16.88
N TYR A 351 14.49 8.58 15.85
CA TYR A 351 14.51 9.62 14.82
C TYR A 351 14.30 11.00 15.42
N GLU A 352 13.28 11.19 16.27
CA GLU A 352 13.04 12.48 16.92
C GLU A 352 14.24 12.96 17.74
N LYS A 353 14.84 12.04 18.51
CA LYS A 353 16.03 12.32 19.31
C LYS A 353 17.22 12.71 18.44
N TYR A 354 17.58 11.89 17.45
CA TYR A 354 18.80 12.08 16.67
C TYR A 354 18.66 13.15 15.59
N ALA A 355 17.47 13.38 15.05
CA ALA A 355 17.20 14.52 14.17
C ALA A 355 17.42 15.85 14.91
N ARG A 356 16.98 15.96 16.18
CA ARG A 356 17.26 17.14 17.00
C ARG A 356 18.77 17.31 17.25
N ILE A 357 19.45 16.25 17.66
CA ILE A 357 20.91 16.28 17.91
C ILE A 357 21.70 16.63 16.65
N ALA A 358 21.29 16.12 15.49
CA ALA A 358 21.91 16.40 14.20
C ALA A 358 21.84 17.90 13.88
N VAL A 359 20.65 18.50 14.02
CA VAL A 359 20.43 19.93 13.81
C VAL A 359 21.23 20.78 14.81
N GLU A 360 21.19 20.44 16.10
CA GLU A 360 21.91 21.16 17.17
C GLU A 360 23.43 21.17 16.94
N ASN A 361 23.98 20.09 16.39
CA ASN A 361 25.41 19.96 16.12
C ASN A 361 25.81 20.36 14.69
N ASN A 362 24.86 20.80 13.86
CA ASN A 362 25.06 21.09 12.44
C ASN A 362 25.76 19.92 11.71
N LYS A 363 25.25 18.71 11.93
CA LYS A 363 25.70 17.46 11.33
C LYS A 363 24.54 16.81 10.57
N PRO A 364 24.81 16.06 9.48
CA PRO A 364 23.77 15.31 8.81
C PRO A 364 23.25 14.17 9.70
N LEU A 365 22.00 13.76 9.49
CA LEU A 365 21.34 12.74 10.29
C LEU A 365 21.97 11.35 10.10
N ASP A 366 22.50 11.07 8.91
CA ASP A 366 23.11 9.79 8.55
C ASP A 366 24.33 9.45 9.44
N GLU A 367 25.05 10.45 9.97
CA GLU A 367 26.13 10.27 10.95
C GLU A 367 25.67 9.62 12.27
N TYR A 368 24.37 9.63 12.57
CA TYR A 368 23.80 9.07 13.80
C TYR A 368 23.16 7.70 13.61
N MET A 369 23.18 7.11 12.41
CA MET A 369 22.55 5.79 12.16
C MET A 369 23.14 4.67 13.03
N LEU A 370 24.45 4.71 13.30
CA LEU A 370 25.09 3.74 14.21
C LEU A 370 24.52 3.85 15.64
N ASN A 371 24.22 5.07 16.08
CA ASN A 371 23.65 5.33 17.39
C ASN A 371 22.20 4.83 17.45
N ILE A 372 21.39 5.12 16.43
CA ILE A 372 20.00 4.64 16.33
C ILE A 372 19.97 3.11 16.39
N LEU A 373 20.76 2.42 15.55
CA LEU A 373 20.82 0.94 15.57
C LEU A 373 21.27 0.38 16.93
N THR A 374 22.22 1.04 17.58
CA THR A 374 22.73 0.59 18.88
C THR A 374 21.69 0.74 19.99
N GLU A 375 20.95 1.85 20.01
CA GLU A 375 19.90 2.07 21.00
C GLU A 375 18.63 1.27 20.71
N LEU A 376 18.31 1.02 19.43
CA LEU A 376 17.20 0.15 19.02
C LEU A 376 17.40 -1.26 19.59
N ALA A 377 18.59 -1.85 19.41
CA ALA A 377 18.93 -3.16 19.97
C ALA A 377 18.81 -3.23 21.51
N GLN A 378 19.01 -2.09 22.20
CA GLN A 378 18.86 -2.01 23.66
C GLN A 378 17.40 -1.87 24.10
N LYS A 379 16.59 -1.16 23.32
CA LYS A 379 15.16 -0.93 23.59
C LYS A 379 14.33 -2.18 23.29
N VAL A 380 14.68 -2.90 22.22
CA VAL A 380 13.98 -4.11 21.77
C VAL A 380 14.96 -5.29 21.73
N PRO A 381 15.47 -5.76 22.88
CA PRO A 381 16.44 -6.84 22.89
C PRO A 381 15.80 -8.19 22.51
N GLU A 382 16.60 -9.11 21.97
CA GLU A 382 16.15 -10.41 21.42
C GLU A 382 15.27 -11.20 22.41
N GLU A 383 15.65 -11.25 23.69
CA GLU A 383 14.90 -11.98 24.71
C GLU A 383 13.51 -11.42 25.03
N LYS A 384 13.21 -10.19 24.58
CA LYS A 384 11.91 -9.52 24.75
C LYS A 384 11.09 -9.45 23.47
N ALA A 385 11.68 -9.76 22.31
CA ALA A 385 11.06 -9.57 20.99
C ALA A 385 9.65 -10.18 20.92
N LYS A 386 9.49 -11.47 21.26
CA LYS A 386 8.19 -12.15 21.23
C LYS A 386 7.14 -11.54 22.18
N ALA A 387 7.57 -11.08 23.35
CA ALA A 387 6.66 -10.46 24.33
C ALA A 387 6.18 -9.09 23.83
N LEU A 388 7.09 -8.27 23.30
CA LEU A 388 6.77 -6.97 22.73
C LEU A 388 5.91 -7.11 21.47
N TYR A 389 6.19 -8.10 20.62
CA TYR A 389 5.36 -8.42 19.48
C TYR A 389 3.91 -8.71 19.90
N LYS A 390 3.71 -9.60 20.88
CA LYS A 390 2.36 -9.92 21.39
C LYS A 390 1.63 -8.72 21.99
N GLU A 391 2.36 -7.80 22.63
CA GLU A 391 1.78 -6.59 23.23
C GLU A 391 1.39 -5.54 22.19
N ARG A 392 2.21 -5.39 21.14
CA ARG A 392 2.15 -4.22 20.25
C ARG A 392 1.52 -4.49 18.90
N VAL A 393 1.56 -5.73 18.42
CA VAL A 393 0.96 -6.09 17.13
C VAL A 393 -0.53 -6.33 17.33
N PRO A 394 -1.40 -5.49 16.74
CA PRO A 394 -2.83 -5.63 16.90
C PRO A 394 -3.35 -6.94 16.31
N VAL A 395 -4.52 -7.34 16.77
CA VAL A 395 -5.31 -8.40 16.14
C VAL A 395 -5.92 -7.83 14.86
N THR A 396 -5.69 -8.45 13.70
CA THR A 396 -6.21 -7.97 12.41
C THR A 396 -6.74 -9.11 11.55
N PRO A 397 -7.63 -8.84 10.57
CA PRO A 397 -8.05 -9.86 9.62
C PRO A 397 -6.87 -10.47 8.84
N LEU A 398 -5.86 -9.69 8.46
CA LEU A 398 -4.69 -10.25 7.77
C LEU A 398 -3.95 -11.24 8.68
N ARG A 399 -3.63 -10.86 9.91
CA ARG A 399 -2.95 -11.73 10.89
C ARG A 399 -3.76 -13.00 11.20
N ALA A 400 -5.08 -12.87 11.34
CA ALA A 400 -5.98 -14.02 11.50
C ALA A 400 -5.92 -14.97 10.29
N LEU A 401 -5.84 -14.45 9.07
CA LEU A 401 -5.71 -15.25 7.85
C LEU A 401 -4.31 -15.85 7.68
N ASP A 402 -3.28 -15.24 8.25
CA ASP A 402 -1.96 -15.84 8.38
C ASP A 402 -1.96 -17.00 9.40
N ASP A 403 -2.75 -16.91 10.47
CA ASP A 403 -2.90 -17.99 11.45
C ASP A 403 -3.49 -19.29 10.85
N VAL A 404 -4.46 -19.13 9.94
CA VAL A 404 -5.05 -20.23 9.15
C VAL A 404 -3.99 -21.06 8.43
N VAL A 405 -2.86 -20.48 8.05
CA VAL A 405 -1.78 -21.23 7.40
C VAL A 405 -1.07 -22.19 8.35
N LYS A 406 -0.98 -21.85 9.63
CA LYS A 406 -0.46 -22.72 10.68
C LYS A 406 -1.47 -23.81 11.04
N GLU A 407 -2.76 -23.49 11.09
CA GLU A 407 -3.82 -24.43 11.46
C GLU A 407 -4.27 -25.33 10.30
N GLY A 408 -4.09 -24.89 9.05
CA GLY A 408 -4.42 -25.63 7.83
C GLY A 408 -5.91 -25.59 7.44
N GLU A 409 -6.76 -24.90 8.20
CA GLU A 409 -8.18 -24.76 7.86
C GLU A 409 -8.81 -23.46 8.39
N VAL A 410 -9.85 -23.01 7.71
CA VAL A 410 -10.72 -21.90 8.14
C VAL A 410 -12.17 -22.24 7.84
N LEU A 411 -13.07 -21.86 8.75
CA LEU A 411 -14.51 -22.07 8.60
C LEU A 411 -15.24 -20.74 8.42
N ILE A 412 -15.92 -20.60 7.29
CA ILE A 412 -16.82 -19.49 7.01
C ILE A 412 -18.25 -19.90 7.40
N VAL A 413 -18.87 -19.13 8.29
CA VAL A 413 -20.22 -19.40 8.80
C VAL A 413 -21.18 -18.32 8.31
N TYR A 414 -22.19 -18.71 7.53
CA TYR A 414 -23.27 -17.81 7.12
C TYR A 414 -24.53 -18.02 7.94
N GLY A 415 -25.27 -16.93 8.16
CA GLY A 415 -26.50 -16.93 8.93
C GLY A 415 -27.71 -17.52 8.20
N THR A 416 -28.57 -18.24 8.92
CA THR A 416 -29.83 -18.78 8.39
C THR A 416 -31.08 -18.27 9.12
N GLN A 417 -30.93 -17.41 10.12
CA GLN A 417 -32.03 -16.89 10.93
C GLN A 417 -32.85 -15.80 10.21
N ASN A 418 -32.39 -15.33 9.05
CA ASN A 418 -33.07 -14.30 8.31
C ASN A 418 -34.51 -14.75 7.94
N PRO A 419 -35.56 -14.04 8.40
CA PRO A 419 -36.94 -14.42 8.09
C PRO A 419 -37.25 -14.35 6.59
N ASP A 420 -36.46 -13.57 5.83
CA ASP A 420 -36.48 -13.55 4.38
C ASP A 420 -35.50 -14.59 3.80
N LYS A 421 -36.04 -15.60 3.12
CA LYS A 421 -35.26 -16.66 2.45
C LYS A 421 -34.25 -16.11 1.43
N SER A 422 -34.60 -15.03 0.73
CA SER A 422 -33.67 -14.38 -0.20
C SER A 422 -32.50 -13.73 0.52
N GLY A 423 -32.63 -13.46 1.82
CA GLY A 423 -31.57 -12.98 2.71
C GLY A 423 -30.60 -14.09 3.04
N VAL A 424 -31.09 -15.26 3.45
CA VAL A 424 -30.26 -16.45 3.69
C VAL A 424 -29.43 -16.81 2.46
N ASP A 425 -30.05 -16.82 1.28
CA ASP A 425 -29.34 -17.08 0.02
C ASP A 425 -28.30 -16.00 -0.30
N TYR A 426 -28.54 -14.75 0.11
CA TYR A 426 -27.59 -13.68 -0.11
C TYR A 426 -26.37 -13.82 0.81
N ASP A 427 -26.58 -14.14 2.08
CA ASP A 427 -25.50 -14.34 3.06
C ASP A 427 -24.65 -15.56 2.69
N ARG A 428 -25.28 -16.67 2.28
CA ARG A 428 -24.58 -17.85 1.72
C ARG A 428 -23.72 -17.47 0.52
N LYS A 429 -24.26 -16.72 -0.45
CA LYS A 429 -23.50 -16.25 -1.61
C LYS A 429 -22.34 -15.33 -1.22
N THR A 430 -22.51 -14.53 -0.16
CA THR A 430 -21.42 -13.69 0.36
C THR A 430 -20.31 -14.57 0.95
N ALA A 431 -20.66 -15.60 1.73
CA ALA A 431 -19.70 -16.58 2.23
C ALA A 431 -18.98 -17.33 1.10
N GLU A 432 -19.68 -17.70 0.03
CA GLU A 432 -19.07 -18.32 -1.16
C GLU A 432 -18.08 -17.38 -1.87
N ILE A 433 -18.40 -16.08 -2.00
CA ILE A 433 -17.47 -15.09 -2.57
C ILE A 433 -16.22 -14.95 -1.70
N VAL A 434 -16.39 -14.87 -0.37
CA VAL A 434 -15.26 -14.82 0.58
C VAL A 434 -14.41 -16.08 0.43
N ARG A 435 -15.03 -17.26 0.36
CA ARG A 435 -14.33 -18.54 0.13
C ARG A 435 -13.50 -18.49 -1.15
N ASP A 436 -14.08 -18.04 -2.26
CA ASP A 436 -13.40 -18.00 -3.55
C ASP A 436 -12.19 -17.04 -3.51
N TYR A 437 -12.30 -15.92 -2.79
CA TYR A 437 -11.17 -15.01 -2.57
C TYR A 437 -10.10 -15.61 -1.67
N LEU A 438 -10.46 -16.34 -0.61
CA LEU A 438 -9.48 -17.03 0.23
C LEU A 438 -8.78 -18.18 -0.51
N GLN A 439 -9.51 -18.92 -1.35
CA GLN A 439 -8.90 -19.93 -2.21
C GLN A 439 -7.89 -19.32 -3.19
N ARG A 440 -8.19 -18.14 -3.75
CA ARG A 440 -7.22 -17.39 -4.57
C ARG A 440 -6.07 -16.84 -3.72
N PHE A 441 -6.37 -16.30 -2.52
CA PHE A 441 -5.37 -15.82 -1.57
C PHE A 441 -4.35 -16.92 -1.32
N TYR A 442 -4.76 -18.08 -0.78
CA TYR A 442 -3.90 -19.22 -0.47
C TYR A 442 -3.43 -20.05 -1.68
N SER A 443 -3.81 -19.70 -2.91
CA SER A 443 -3.49 -20.51 -4.11
C SER A 443 -2.00 -20.66 -4.38
N GLN A 444 -1.19 -19.75 -3.83
CA GLN A 444 0.25 -19.77 -3.98
C GLN A 444 0.94 -20.55 -2.86
N TRP A 445 0.24 -20.89 -1.77
CA TRP A 445 0.75 -21.66 -0.63
C TRP A 445 1.16 -23.07 -1.04
N THR A 446 2.25 -23.58 -0.47
CA THR A 446 2.71 -24.95 -0.77
C THR A 446 1.92 -26.02 -0.01
N GLY A 447 1.31 -25.65 1.12
CA GLY A 447 0.42 -26.51 1.90
C GLY A 447 -1.03 -26.47 1.40
N GLU A 448 -1.81 -27.47 1.79
CA GLU A 448 -3.26 -27.48 1.55
C GLU A 448 -3.96 -26.67 2.66
N ILE A 449 -4.72 -25.65 2.27
CA ILE A 449 -5.58 -24.89 3.18
C ILE A 449 -7.04 -25.23 2.90
N LYS A 450 -7.72 -25.80 3.89
CA LYS A 450 -9.14 -26.13 3.78
C LYS A 450 -10.00 -24.92 4.12
N VAL A 451 -10.67 -24.36 3.11
CA VAL A 451 -11.64 -23.27 3.29
C VAL A 451 -13.06 -23.83 3.22
N GLU A 452 -13.69 -24.03 4.38
CA GLU A 452 -15.03 -24.64 4.49
C GLU A 452 -16.12 -23.57 4.66
N VAL A 453 -17.32 -23.83 4.14
CA VAL A 453 -18.50 -22.97 4.34
C VAL A 453 -19.61 -23.80 4.98
N LYS A 454 -20.14 -23.35 6.12
CA LYS A 454 -21.29 -23.97 6.81
C LYS A 454 -22.37 -22.95 7.12
N SER A 455 -23.60 -23.43 7.28
CA SER A 455 -24.63 -22.64 7.94
C SER A 455 -24.39 -22.57 9.45
N ASP A 456 -24.84 -21.50 10.08
CA ASP A 456 -24.84 -21.32 11.55
C ASP A 456 -25.55 -22.45 12.33
N LEU A 457 -26.45 -23.21 11.70
CA LEU A 457 -27.13 -24.36 12.30
C LEU A 457 -26.32 -25.67 12.26
N GLU A 458 -25.31 -25.74 11.39
CA GLU A 458 -24.42 -26.90 11.23
C GLU A 458 -23.13 -26.78 12.05
N VAL A 459 -22.91 -25.63 12.69
CA VAL A 459 -21.74 -25.36 13.53
C VAL A 459 -21.80 -26.19 14.81
N THR A 460 -20.70 -26.86 15.12
CA THR A 460 -20.51 -27.66 16.34
C THR A 460 -19.59 -26.96 17.34
N ASP A 461 -19.52 -27.44 18.58
CA ASP A 461 -18.61 -26.90 19.59
C ASP A 461 -17.11 -27.02 19.20
N GLU A 462 -16.75 -28.02 18.40
CA GLU A 462 -15.39 -28.14 17.86
C GLU A 462 -15.13 -27.16 16.71
N ASP A 463 -16.15 -26.86 15.90
CA ASP A 463 -16.04 -25.82 14.87
C ASP A 463 -15.78 -24.45 15.51
N LEU A 464 -16.40 -24.16 16.67
CA LEU A 464 -16.22 -22.90 17.38
C LEU A 464 -14.78 -22.64 17.85
N LYS A 465 -13.91 -23.66 17.90
CA LYS A 465 -12.49 -23.54 18.29
C LYS A 465 -11.55 -23.23 17.13
N LYS A 466 -12.06 -23.24 15.89
CA LYS A 466 -11.26 -22.99 14.67
C LYS A 466 -11.09 -21.51 14.41
N ASP A 467 -10.31 -21.17 13.39
CA ASP A 467 -10.41 -19.86 12.76
C ASP A 467 -11.75 -19.72 12.04
N LEU A 468 -12.47 -18.67 12.38
CA LEU A 468 -13.83 -18.43 11.91
C LEU A 468 -13.92 -17.16 11.09
N ILE A 469 -14.75 -17.19 10.06
CA ILE A 469 -15.27 -15.99 9.42
C ILE A 469 -16.78 -15.99 9.54
N LEU A 470 -17.33 -15.07 10.32
CA LEU A 470 -18.76 -14.94 10.56
C LEU A 470 -19.36 -13.93 9.59
N ILE A 471 -20.34 -14.37 8.80
CA ILE A 471 -21.07 -13.55 7.83
C ILE A 471 -22.46 -13.22 8.37
N GLY A 472 -22.76 -11.93 8.50
CA GLY A 472 -24.06 -11.42 8.95
C GLY A 472 -24.05 -10.92 10.41
N GLY A 473 -25.10 -10.18 10.78
CA GLY A 473 -25.32 -9.69 12.14
C GLY A 473 -26.07 -10.69 13.03
N PRO A 474 -26.28 -10.35 14.33
CA PRO A 474 -26.91 -11.25 15.31
C PRO A 474 -28.34 -11.67 14.94
N ALA A 475 -29.11 -10.84 14.24
CA ALA A 475 -30.43 -11.24 13.76
C ALA A 475 -30.43 -12.24 12.58
N SER A 476 -29.30 -12.39 11.89
CA SER A 476 -29.16 -13.28 10.74
C SER A 476 -28.36 -14.53 11.05
N ASN A 477 -27.37 -14.43 11.95
CA ASN A 477 -26.39 -15.47 12.22
C ASN A 477 -26.38 -15.83 13.71
N LYS A 478 -26.80 -17.06 14.01
CA LYS A 478 -26.93 -17.57 15.38
C LYS A 478 -25.62 -17.59 16.15
N VAL A 479 -24.50 -17.85 15.47
CA VAL A 479 -23.18 -17.87 16.12
C VAL A 479 -22.79 -16.45 16.54
N VAL A 480 -23.11 -15.44 15.73
CA VAL A 480 -22.89 -14.04 16.12
C VAL A 480 -23.77 -13.65 17.30
N ASP A 481 -25.06 -14.00 17.28
CA ASP A 481 -26.00 -13.74 18.40
C ASP A 481 -25.51 -14.32 19.75
N GLN A 482 -24.75 -15.41 19.71
CA GLN A 482 -24.18 -16.05 20.90
C GLN A 482 -22.88 -15.40 21.40
N LEU A 483 -22.13 -14.72 20.52
CA LEU A 483 -20.78 -14.25 20.80
C LEU A 483 -20.67 -12.73 20.88
N ASP A 484 -21.61 -11.99 20.30
CA ASP A 484 -21.49 -10.54 20.11
C ASP A 484 -21.45 -9.74 21.42
N GLU A 485 -21.90 -10.29 22.55
CA GLU A 485 -21.74 -9.67 23.87
C GLU A 485 -20.27 -9.52 24.28
N GLY A 486 -19.41 -10.43 23.83
CA GLY A 486 -17.98 -10.40 24.08
C GLY A 486 -17.18 -9.56 23.07
N PHE A 487 -17.84 -8.96 22.07
CA PHE A 487 -17.17 -8.19 21.04
C PHE A 487 -17.06 -6.69 21.41
N PRO A 488 -16.06 -5.96 20.88
CA PRO A 488 -15.96 -4.52 21.07
C PRO A 488 -17.09 -3.76 20.35
N LEU A 489 -17.67 -4.35 19.31
CA LEU A 489 -18.72 -3.78 18.47
C LEU A 489 -19.95 -4.69 18.48
N ARG A 490 -21.16 -4.11 18.47
CA ARG A 490 -22.41 -4.88 18.46
C ARG A 490 -23.52 -4.20 17.66
N PHE A 491 -24.23 -4.94 16.83
CA PHE A 491 -25.47 -4.44 16.21
C PHE A 491 -26.66 -4.65 17.14
N VAL A 492 -27.34 -3.56 17.50
CA VAL A 492 -28.52 -3.57 18.37
C VAL A 492 -29.70 -2.97 17.60
N PHE A 493 -30.87 -3.61 17.70
CA PHE A 493 -32.09 -3.08 17.11
C PHE A 493 -32.79 -2.15 18.11
N SER A 494 -32.82 -0.86 17.81
CA SER A 494 -33.39 0.17 18.69
C SER A 494 -34.18 1.19 17.89
N ASN A 495 -35.37 1.56 18.40
CA ASN A 495 -36.27 2.52 17.76
C ASN A 495 -36.58 2.23 16.28
N GLY A 496 -36.67 0.94 15.92
CA GLY A 496 -37.01 0.51 14.56
C GLY A 496 -35.85 0.55 13.56
N THR A 497 -34.62 0.80 14.01
CA THR A 497 -33.43 0.77 13.16
C THR A 497 -32.32 -0.06 13.80
N TRP A 498 -31.40 -0.58 12.97
CA TRP A 498 -30.16 -1.18 13.45
C TRP A 498 -29.15 -0.07 13.78
N ILE A 499 -28.55 -0.18 14.95
CA ILE A 499 -27.51 0.72 15.46
C ILE A 499 -26.28 -0.13 15.74
N LEU A 500 -25.10 0.34 15.33
CA LEU A 500 -23.83 -0.24 15.77
C LEU A 500 -23.39 0.49 17.04
N GLU A 501 -23.44 -0.22 18.15
CA GLU A 501 -22.99 0.20 19.47
C GLU A 501 -21.57 -0.28 19.74
N LYS A 502 -20.90 0.40 20.67
CA LYS A 502 -19.52 0.12 21.08
C LYS A 502 -19.51 -0.29 22.54
N ASN A 503 -18.82 -1.38 22.85
CA ASN A 503 -18.71 -1.88 24.22
C ASN A 503 -17.70 -1.03 25.01
N ALA A 504 -18.20 -0.19 25.91
CA ALA A 504 -17.39 0.70 26.73
C ALA A 504 -16.44 -0.03 27.73
N GLU A 505 -16.60 -1.34 27.91
CA GLU A 505 -15.69 -2.16 28.73
C GLU A 505 -14.36 -2.45 28.02
N PHE A 506 -14.32 -2.37 26.68
CA PHE A 506 -13.09 -2.47 25.91
C PHE A 506 -12.27 -1.20 26.09
N LYS A 507 -11.07 -1.36 26.66
CA LYS A 507 -10.12 -0.28 26.93
C LYS A 507 -8.95 -0.35 25.97
N ASN A 508 -8.21 0.76 25.87
CA ASN A 508 -6.99 0.87 25.06
C ASN A 508 -7.20 0.64 23.56
N VAL A 509 -8.39 0.97 23.05
CA VAL A 509 -8.69 0.92 21.63
C VAL A 509 -8.31 2.26 21.00
N ARG A 510 -7.24 2.31 20.21
CA ARG A 510 -6.93 3.50 19.39
C ARG A 510 -7.89 3.53 18.22
N THR A 511 -8.48 4.70 17.95
CA THR A 511 -9.56 4.84 16.96
C THR A 511 -9.36 6.10 16.13
N PHE A 512 -9.46 5.98 14.81
CA PHE A 512 -9.29 7.07 13.86
C PHE A 512 -10.55 7.25 13.03
N LEU A 513 -11.09 8.46 13.01
CA LEU A 513 -12.23 8.84 12.20
C LEU A 513 -11.76 9.54 10.94
N ILE A 514 -12.21 9.03 9.80
CA ILE A 514 -11.77 9.45 8.47
C ILE A 514 -13.00 9.95 7.72
N THR A 515 -13.00 11.23 7.42
CA THR A 515 -14.11 11.96 6.82
C THR A 515 -13.73 12.48 5.43
N ASP A 516 -14.64 13.19 4.77
CA ASP A 516 -14.33 13.96 3.55
C ASP A 516 -13.45 15.20 3.82
N GLN A 517 -13.28 15.58 5.10
CA GLN A 517 -12.61 16.82 5.49
C GLN A 517 -11.27 16.60 6.20
N ASN A 518 -11.15 15.56 7.02
CA ASN A 518 -9.96 15.29 7.84
C ASN A 518 -9.91 13.85 8.32
N ILE A 519 -8.76 13.50 8.88
CA ILE A 519 -8.48 12.31 9.67
C ILE A 519 -8.24 12.77 11.10
N LYS A 520 -8.84 12.08 12.08
CA LYS A 520 -8.71 12.46 13.48
C LYS A 520 -8.72 11.26 14.42
N GLU A 521 -7.78 11.21 15.37
CA GLU A 521 -7.86 10.27 16.49
C GLU A 521 -9.01 10.68 17.43
N ILE A 522 -9.89 9.73 17.73
CA ILE A 522 -11.07 9.93 18.57
C ILE A 522 -11.14 8.89 19.68
N GLU A 523 -11.85 9.21 20.76
CA GLU A 523 -12.19 8.22 21.78
C GLU A 523 -13.07 7.13 21.17
N PHE A 524 -12.79 5.87 21.49
CA PHE A 524 -13.53 4.72 20.97
C PHE A 524 -15.04 4.90 21.08
N THR A 525 -15.56 5.27 22.25
CA THR A 525 -17.01 5.39 22.50
C THR A 525 -17.64 6.72 22.04
N SER A 526 -16.87 7.62 21.41
CA SER A 526 -17.35 8.97 21.06
C SER A 526 -18.40 9.00 19.94
N LYS A 527 -18.50 7.93 19.16
CA LYS A 527 -19.38 7.86 18.00
C LYS A 527 -20.24 6.60 18.00
N THR A 528 -21.49 6.77 17.58
CA THR A 528 -22.47 5.71 17.36
C THR A 528 -22.95 5.79 15.91
N TYR A 529 -23.25 4.64 15.32
CA TYR A 529 -23.63 4.57 13.90
C TYR A 529 -25.05 4.02 13.75
N ASN A 530 -25.91 4.78 13.07
CA ASN A 530 -27.32 4.43 12.83
C ASN A 530 -27.71 4.57 11.34
N SER A 531 -26.72 4.67 10.46
CA SER A 531 -26.93 4.77 9.02
C SER A 531 -27.37 3.41 8.47
N PRO A 532 -28.32 3.35 7.52
CA PRO A 532 -28.67 2.10 6.82
C PRO A 532 -27.54 1.58 5.91
N LEU A 533 -26.44 2.33 5.78
CA LEU A 533 -25.23 1.89 5.08
C LEU A 533 -24.14 1.42 6.04
N THR A 534 -24.38 1.47 7.36
CA THR A 534 -23.41 1.02 8.36
C THR A 534 -23.07 -0.44 8.15
N SER A 535 -21.78 -0.70 8.03
CA SER A 535 -21.16 -2.00 7.80
C SER A 535 -19.81 -2.05 8.52
N LEU A 536 -19.35 -3.25 8.85
CA LEU A 536 -18.09 -3.47 9.52
C LEU A 536 -17.38 -4.74 9.05
N ILE A 537 -16.05 -4.69 9.16
CA ILE A 537 -15.18 -5.86 9.31
C ILE A 537 -14.42 -5.72 10.62
N MET A 538 -14.22 -6.83 11.33
CA MET A 538 -13.51 -6.84 12.61
C MET A 538 -12.78 -8.18 12.78
N ALA A 539 -11.63 -8.19 13.44
CA ALA A 539 -10.96 -9.41 13.90
C ALA A 539 -10.82 -9.40 15.43
N ILE A 540 -10.99 -10.56 16.06
CA ILE A 540 -10.84 -10.74 17.51
C ILE A 540 -10.24 -12.11 17.81
N GLN A 541 -9.52 -12.25 18.92
CA GLN A 541 -9.10 -13.57 19.41
C GLN A 541 -10.33 -14.43 19.69
N ASN A 542 -10.25 -15.70 19.32
CA ASN A 542 -11.36 -16.63 19.50
C ASN A 542 -11.51 -16.99 21.01
N PRO A 543 -12.67 -16.73 21.64
CA PRO A 543 -12.88 -17.02 23.05
C PRO A 543 -12.87 -18.52 23.38
N TYR A 544 -13.08 -19.39 22.41
CA TYR A 544 -13.01 -20.85 22.59
C TYR A 544 -11.59 -21.42 22.46
N ARG A 545 -10.68 -20.69 21.77
CA ARG A 545 -9.26 -21.02 21.64
C ARG A 545 -8.46 -19.76 21.34
N GLN A 546 -7.75 -19.24 22.34
CA GLN A 546 -7.09 -17.92 22.29
C GLN A 546 -5.97 -17.81 21.23
N ASP A 547 -5.46 -18.94 20.74
CA ASP A 547 -4.46 -18.96 19.68
C ASP A 547 -5.07 -18.78 18.28
N ASN A 548 -6.40 -18.94 18.13
CA ASN A 548 -7.13 -18.77 16.87
C ASN A 548 -7.93 -17.45 16.89
N TYR A 549 -8.51 -17.11 15.74
CA TYR A 549 -9.17 -15.83 15.51
C TYR A 549 -10.58 -15.96 14.94
N ILE A 550 -11.36 -14.89 15.12
CA ILE A 550 -12.66 -14.70 14.50
C ILE A 550 -12.61 -13.41 13.68
N ILE A 551 -12.92 -13.51 12.40
CA ILE A 551 -13.21 -12.36 11.53
C ILE A 551 -14.73 -12.22 11.42
N TRP A 552 -15.27 -11.06 11.76
CA TRP A 552 -16.69 -10.76 11.64
C TRP A 552 -16.95 -9.74 10.54
N ILE A 553 -17.81 -10.11 9.58
CA ILE A 553 -18.25 -9.28 8.46
C ILE A 553 -19.76 -9.10 8.58
N ALA A 554 -20.20 -7.86 8.77
CA ALA A 554 -21.61 -7.55 8.96
C ALA A 554 -22.01 -6.17 8.47
N GLY A 555 -23.30 -5.97 8.28
CA GLY A 555 -23.88 -4.65 8.09
C GLY A 555 -25.30 -4.61 8.63
N THR A 556 -25.84 -3.39 8.66
CA THR A 556 -27.26 -3.13 8.96
C THR A 556 -28.20 -3.89 8.02
N ASP A 557 -27.72 -4.21 6.82
CA ASP A 557 -28.35 -5.16 5.92
C ASP A 557 -27.32 -6.04 5.18
N ARG A 558 -27.85 -6.99 4.41
CA ARG A 558 -27.07 -7.95 3.60
C ARG A 558 -26.17 -7.27 2.56
N TYR A 559 -26.56 -6.10 2.03
CA TYR A 559 -25.76 -5.37 1.05
C TYR A 559 -24.55 -4.71 1.72
N GLY A 560 -24.75 -4.17 2.94
CA GLY A 560 -23.69 -3.71 3.83
C GLY A 560 -22.71 -4.83 4.17
N THR A 561 -23.20 -6.01 4.57
CA THR A 561 -22.37 -7.20 4.83
C THR A 561 -21.45 -7.52 3.66
N ARG A 562 -21.95 -7.50 2.41
CA ARG A 562 -21.14 -7.82 1.22
C ARG A 562 -20.10 -6.76 0.86
N ARG A 563 -20.09 -5.58 1.48
CA ARG A 563 -19.06 -4.56 1.21
C ARG A 563 -17.67 -5.08 1.55
N TYR A 564 -17.53 -5.86 2.62
CA TYR A 564 -16.25 -6.38 3.12
C TYR A 564 -15.92 -7.80 2.64
N LYS A 565 -16.38 -8.17 1.44
CA LYS A 565 -16.23 -9.54 0.89
C LYS A 565 -14.78 -9.99 0.67
N ASN A 566 -13.82 -9.07 0.59
CA ASN A 566 -12.39 -9.40 0.56
C ASN A 566 -11.73 -8.99 1.89
N PRO A 567 -11.50 -9.92 2.84
CA PRO A 567 -10.88 -9.62 4.13
C PRO A 567 -9.33 -9.58 4.10
N THR A 568 -8.70 -9.85 2.97
CA THR A 568 -7.27 -10.27 2.88
C THR A 568 -6.22 -9.15 2.94
N TYR A 569 -6.61 -7.92 3.24
CA TYR A 569 -5.70 -6.76 3.21
C TYR A 569 -5.92 -5.77 4.35
N TYR A 570 -6.71 -6.15 5.37
CA TYR A 570 -7.00 -5.28 6.51
C TYR A 570 -5.93 -5.40 7.59
N LEU A 571 -5.13 -4.34 7.73
CA LEU A 571 -4.16 -4.13 8.79
C LEU A 571 -4.73 -3.29 9.94
N LEU A 572 -5.93 -3.64 10.38
CA LEU A 572 -6.64 -2.95 11.44
C LEU A 572 -7.50 -3.96 12.19
N SER A 573 -7.83 -3.69 13.45
CA SER A 573 -8.65 -4.60 14.25
C SER A 573 -10.12 -4.51 13.88
N TYR A 574 -10.59 -3.33 13.51
CA TYR A 574 -11.89 -3.15 12.89
C TYR A 574 -11.93 -1.94 11.94
N GLN A 575 -12.83 -2.01 10.97
CA GLN A 575 -13.21 -0.88 10.14
C GLN A 575 -14.74 -0.79 10.08
N ILE A 576 -15.28 0.40 10.34
CA ILE A 576 -16.69 0.74 10.19
C ILE A 576 -16.85 1.70 9.03
N TYR A 577 -17.84 1.46 8.17
CA TYR A 577 -18.23 2.38 7.11
C TYR A 577 -19.73 2.66 7.18
N ASP A 578 -20.11 3.93 7.24
CA ASP A 578 -21.52 4.37 7.36
C ASP A 578 -22.11 4.95 6.08
N GLY A 579 -21.37 4.86 4.97
CA GLY A 579 -21.71 5.48 3.68
C GLY A 579 -21.05 6.85 3.45
N ARG A 580 -20.49 7.48 4.49
CA ARG A 580 -19.88 8.82 4.39
C ARG A 580 -18.53 8.90 5.09
N VAL A 581 -18.37 8.21 6.21
CA VAL A 581 -17.13 8.18 6.97
C VAL A 581 -16.63 6.75 7.12
N ILE A 582 -15.33 6.64 7.33
CA ILE A 582 -14.65 5.43 7.75
C ILE A 582 -14.17 5.64 9.18
N GLU A 583 -14.28 4.62 10.01
CA GLU A 583 -13.62 4.58 11.31
C GLU A 583 -12.80 3.31 11.41
N ASP A 584 -11.51 3.48 11.65
CA ASP A 584 -10.57 2.38 11.86
C ASP A 584 -10.18 2.33 13.33
N GLY A 585 -9.92 1.12 13.83
CA GLY A 585 -9.33 1.00 15.16
C GLY A 585 -8.47 -0.23 15.37
N PHE A 586 -7.71 -0.15 16.45
CA PHE A 586 -6.59 -1.04 16.75
C PHE A 586 -6.64 -1.47 18.22
N TYR A 587 -6.46 -2.78 18.45
CA TYR A 587 -6.27 -3.40 19.76
C TYR A 587 -5.45 -4.68 19.62
N SER A 588 -4.69 -5.02 20.67
CA SER A 588 -3.80 -6.20 20.73
C SER A 588 -4.32 -7.30 21.64
#